data_AF-A0A3A1PHR4-F1
#
_entry.id   AF-A0A3A1PHR4-F1
#
_cell.length_a   1.000
_cell.length_b   1.000
_cell.length_c   1.000
_cell.angle_alpha   90.00
_cell.angle_beta   90.00
_cell.angle_gamma   90.00
#
_symmetry.space_group_name_H-M   'P 1'
#
loop_
_entity.id
_entity.type
_entity.pdbx_description
1 polymer ?
#
loop_
_entity_poly.entity_id
_entity_poly.type
_entity_poly.pdbx_seq_one_letter_code
_entity_poly.pdbx_strand_id
1 'polypeptide(L)'
;RARKHWRAMGFYRLLGRMLFGAALPEERYRVFERFYRLPERLIERFYAGRSTLADRARVLAGKPPVPVSRAVAALTRPAPPLRVPEHKDYP
;
A
#
# COMPACT_ATOMS: atom_id res chain seq x y z
N ARG A 1 8.14 -3.71 21.82
CA ARG A 1 7.27 -2.70 21.14
C ARG A 1 7.31 -2.84 19.61
N ALA A 2 8.48 -2.93 18.97
CA ALA A 2 8.64 -3.04 17.51
C ALA A 2 7.85 -4.20 16.85
N ARG A 3 7.91 -5.43 17.38
CA ARG A 3 7.18 -6.60 16.81
C ARG A 3 5.66 -6.41 16.78
N LYS A 4 5.08 -5.79 17.82
CA LYS A 4 3.63 -5.51 17.89
C LYS A 4 3.22 -4.52 16.80
N HIS A 5 4.00 -3.45 16.65
CA HIS A 5 3.79 -2.46 15.60
C HIS A 5 3.96 -3.08 14.20
N TRP A 6 4.97 -3.91 14.00
CA TRP A 6 5.18 -4.65 12.75
C TRP A 6 3.97 -5.51 12.37
N ARG A 7 3.38 -6.24 13.33
CA ARG A 7 2.16 -7.03 13.08
C ARG A 7 0.96 -6.12 12.76
N ALA A 8 0.78 -5.03 13.49
CA ALA A 8 -0.32 -4.09 13.26
C ALA A 8 -0.26 -3.43 11.86
N MET A 9 0.95 -3.16 11.35
CA MET A 9 1.14 -2.49 10.07
C MET A 9 1.05 -3.41 8.83
N GLY A 10 0.71 -4.70 9.01
CA GLY A 10 0.67 -5.68 7.92
C GLY A 10 -0.24 -5.28 6.75
N PHE A 11 -1.43 -4.74 7.06
CA PHE A 11 -2.38 -4.26 6.05
C PHE A 11 -1.80 -3.13 5.19
N TYR A 12 -1.16 -2.13 5.81
CA TYR A 12 -0.60 -1.00 5.06
C TYR A 12 0.61 -1.41 4.22
N ARG A 13 1.44 -2.34 4.70
CA ARG A 13 2.53 -2.90 3.90
C ARG A 13 2.02 -3.69 2.70
N LEU A 14 0.92 -4.44 2.86
CA LEU A 14 0.27 -5.13 1.75
C LEU A 14 -0.15 -4.14 0.66
N LEU A 15 -0.83 -3.06 1.05
CA LEU A 15 -1.24 -2.01 0.11
C LEU A 15 -0.05 -1.33 -0.56
N GLY A 16 1.03 -1.05 0.19
CA GLY A 16 2.27 -0.54 -0.37
C GLY A 16 2.85 -1.47 -1.44
N ARG A 17 2.91 -2.78 -1.17
CA ARG A 17 3.38 -3.78 -2.15
C ARG A 17 2.51 -3.82 -3.40
N MET A 18 1.18 -3.74 -3.26
CA MET A 18 0.28 -3.66 -4.41
C MET A 18 0.49 -2.35 -5.20
N LEU A 19 0.62 -1.22 -4.53
CA LEU A 19 0.81 0.08 -5.18
C LEU A 19 2.11 0.11 -6.01
N PHE A 20 3.21 -0.39 -5.46
CA PHE A 20 4.51 -0.33 -6.15
C PHE A 20 4.76 -1.52 -7.08
N GLY A 21 4.19 -2.69 -6.79
CA GLY A 21 4.42 -3.91 -7.56
C GLY A 21 3.35 -4.22 -8.61
N ALA A 22 2.12 -3.72 -8.45
CA ALA A 22 0.99 -4.04 -9.35
C ALA A 22 0.59 -2.89 -10.27
N ALA A 23 0.73 -1.64 -9.81
CA ALA A 23 0.44 -0.47 -10.61
C ALA A 23 1.67 -0.06 -11.41
N LEU A 24 1.49 0.18 -12.71
CA LEU A 24 2.48 0.91 -13.50
C LEU A 24 2.69 2.30 -12.87
N PRO A 25 3.91 2.86 -12.88
CA PRO A 25 4.19 4.16 -12.26
C PRO A 25 3.18 5.25 -12.62
N GLU A 26 2.81 5.31 -13.89
CA GLU A 26 1.85 6.22 -14.50
C GLU A 26 0.38 5.94 -14.12
N GLU A 27 0.05 4.76 -13.58
CA GLU A 27 -1.31 4.40 -13.17
C GLU A 27 -1.53 4.54 -11.65
N ARG A 28 -0.46 4.73 -10.86
CA ARG A 28 -0.53 4.84 -9.39
C ARG A 28 -1.47 5.95 -8.92
N TYR A 29 -1.56 7.05 -9.67
CA TYR A 29 -2.45 8.16 -9.32
C TYR A 29 -3.92 7.72 -9.26
N ARG A 30 -4.35 6.76 -10.09
CA ARG A 30 -5.73 6.25 -10.11
C ARG A 30 -6.11 5.55 -8.81
N VAL A 31 -5.13 4.95 -8.13
CA VAL A 31 -5.31 4.36 -6.80
C VAL A 31 -5.66 5.45 -5.79
N PHE A 32 -4.92 6.55 -5.81
CA PHE A 32 -5.14 7.69 -4.91
C PHE A 32 -6.42 8.45 -5.24
N GLU A 33 -6.71 8.67 -6.52
CA GLU A 33 -7.95 9.31 -6.98
C GLU A 33 -9.19 8.59 -6.45
N ARG A 34 -9.22 7.26 -6.56
CA ARG A 34 -10.30 6.46 -5.96
C ARG A 34 -10.29 6.53 -4.44
N PHE A 35 -9.12 6.43 -3.81
CA PHE A 35 -9.00 6.44 -2.35
C PHE A 35 -9.52 7.74 -1.73
N TYR A 36 -9.23 8.89 -2.34
CA TYR A 36 -9.69 10.20 -1.87
C TYR A 36 -11.19 10.46 -2.10
N ARG A 37 -11.89 9.57 -2.81
CA ARG A 37 -13.37 9.59 -2.89
C ARG A 37 -14.06 8.88 -1.72
N LEU A 38 -13.29 8.21 -0.84
CA LEU A 38 -13.85 7.55 0.34
C LEU A 38 -14.27 8.58 1.40
N PRO A 39 -15.13 8.21 2.37
CA PRO A 39 -15.53 9.12 3.44
C PRO A 39 -14.32 9.66 4.22
N GLU A 40 -14.32 10.96 4.51
CA GLU A 40 -13.21 11.64 5.21
C GLU A 40 -12.79 10.93 6.50
N ARG A 41 -13.74 10.52 7.33
CA ARG A 41 -13.45 9.78 8.58
C ARG A 41 -12.70 8.47 8.37
N LEU A 42 -12.93 7.80 7.23
CA LEU A 42 -12.18 6.60 6.87
C LEU A 42 -10.73 6.96 6.50
N ILE A 43 -10.57 8.02 5.70
CA ILE A 43 -9.25 8.52 5.26
C ILE A 43 -8.41 8.94 6.48
N GLU A 44 -9.00 9.67 7.43
CA GLU A 44 -8.36 10.05 8.69
C GLU A 44 -7.83 8.83 9.46
N ARG A 45 -8.68 7.80 9.66
CA ARG A 45 -8.28 6.56 10.35
C ARG A 45 -7.19 5.81 9.61
N PHE A 46 -7.25 5.81 8.29
CA PHE A 46 -6.24 5.16 7.45
C PHE A 46 -4.88 5.80 7.65
N TYR A 47 -4.78 7.13 7.54
CA TYR A 47 -3.52 7.84 7.76
C TYR A 47 -3.05 7.80 9.22
N ALA A 48 -3.97 7.69 10.19
CA ALA A 48 -3.62 7.45 11.59
C ALA A 48 -3.11 6.02 11.87
N GLY A 49 -3.11 5.12 10.89
CA GLY A 49 -2.72 3.72 11.09
C GLY A 49 -3.76 2.90 11.86
N ARG A 50 -5.00 3.38 12.00
CA ARG A 50 -6.07 2.80 12.83
C ARG A 50 -7.29 2.29 12.02
N SER A 51 -7.10 1.85 10.79
CA SER A 51 -8.16 1.25 9.96
C SER A 51 -8.82 0.04 10.62
N THR A 52 -10.14 0.11 10.77
CA THR A 52 -11.00 -1.00 11.20
C THR A 52 -11.14 -2.06 10.10
N LEU A 53 -11.71 -3.23 10.42
CA LEU A 53 -11.99 -4.25 9.39
C LEU A 53 -12.94 -3.73 8.31
N ALA A 54 -13.95 -2.95 8.69
CA ALA A 54 -14.87 -2.31 7.76
C ALA A 54 -14.17 -1.30 6.85
N ASP A 55 -13.22 -0.52 7.38
CA ASP A 55 -12.42 0.41 6.58
C ASP A 55 -11.58 -0.35 5.55
N ARG A 56 -10.91 -1.42 5.97
CA ARG A 56 -10.10 -2.26 5.08
C ARG A 56 -10.93 -2.84 3.94
N ALA A 57 -12.11 -3.38 4.28
CA ALA A 57 -13.03 -3.91 3.28
C ALA A 57 -13.45 -2.82 2.29
N ARG A 58 -13.81 -1.62 2.77
CA ARG A 58 -14.22 -0.50 1.92
C ARG A 58 -13.08 0.07 1.07
N VAL A 59 -11.85 0.08 1.57
CA VAL A 59 -10.63 0.43 0.80
C VAL A 59 -10.43 -0.55 -0.36
N LEU A 60 -10.69 -1.85 -0.15
CA LEU A 60 -10.53 -2.90 -1.16
C LEU A 60 -11.76 -3.09 -2.08
N ALA A 61 -12.93 -2.59 -1.68
CA ALA A 61 -14.19 -2.84 -2.38
C ALA A 61 -14.35 -2.05 -3.70
N GLY A 62 -14.88 -2.70 -4.73
CA GLY A 62 -15.11 -2.09 -6.04
C GLY A 62 -14.06 -2.51 -7.07
N LYS A 63 -14.15 -1.93 -8.27
CA LYS A 63 -13.25 -2.29 -9.37
C LYS A 63 -11.83 -1.80 -9.07
N PRO A 64 -10.84 -2.69 -8.91
CA PRO A 64 -9.49 -2.26 -8.62
C PRO A 64 -8.94 -1.46 -9.82
N PRO A 65 -8.27 -0.32 -9.57
CA PRO A 65 -7.70 0.53 -10.62
C PRO A 65 -6.49 -0.11 -11.31
N VAL A 66 -6.06 -1.28 -10.84
CA VAL A 66 -5.00 -2.11 -11.42
C VAL A 66 -5.53 -3.52 -11.69
N PRO A 67 -5.02 -4.23 -12.72
CA PRO A 67 -5.37 -5.62 -12.97
C PRO A 67 -5.12 -6.50 -11.74
N VAL A 68 -6.12 -7.29 -11.34
CA VAL A 68 -6.02 -8.20 -10.18
C VAL A 68 -4.86 -9.20 -10.32
N SER A 69 -4.58 -9.66 -11.54
CA SER A 69 -3.44 -10.53 -11.83
C SER A 69 -2.09 -9.91 -11.46
N ARG A 70 -1.91 -8.61 -11.73
CA ARG A 70 -0.71 -7.86 -11.30
C ARG A 70 -0.66 -7.67 -9.78
N ALA A 71 -1.82 -7.46 -9.16
CA ALA A 71 -1.93 -7.38 -7.71
C ALA A 71 -1.46 -8.68 -7.04
N VAL A 72 -1.93 -9.83 -7.52
CA VAL A 72 -1.51 -11.14 -7.00
C VAL A 72 -0.02 -11.37 -7.24
N ALA A 73 0.51 -11.06 -8.43
CA ALA A 73 1.93 -11.18 -8.72
C ALA A 73 2.82 -10.32 -7.81
N ALA A 74 2.37 -9.11 -7.44
CA ALA A 74 3.09 -8.23 -6.51
C ALA A 74 3.19 -8.79 -5.09
N LEU A 75 2.21 -9.61 -4.69
CA LEU A 75 2.18 -10.25 -3.36
C LEU A 75 3.07 -11.48 -3.28
N THR A 76 3.24 -12.21 -4.38
CA THR A 76 4.09 -13.41 -4.45
C THR A 76 5.56 -13.09 -4.70
N ARG A 77 5.88 -11.95 -5.33
CA ARG A 77 7.26 -11.56 -5.62
C ARG A 77 8.01 -11.13 -4.35
N PRO A 78 9.18 -11.71 -4.02
CA PRO A 78 9.98 -11.28 -2.88
C PRO A 78 10.44 -9.83 -3.04
N ALA A 79 10.45 -9.08 -1.93
CA ALA A 79 10.97 -7.71 -1.94
C ALA A 79 12.48 -7.76 -2.24
N PRO A 80 13.00 -6.91 -3.14
CA PRO A 80 14.43 -6.82 -3.35
C PRO A 80 15.12 -6.46 -2.02
N PRO A 81 16.33 -7.00 -1.76
CA PRO A 81 17.06 -6.67 -0.55
C PRO A 81 17.28 -5.16 -0.50
N LEU A 82 17.16 -4.57 0.70
CA LEU A 82 17.58 -3.20 0.95
C LEU A 82 19.09 -3.14 0.68
N ARG A 83 19.47 -2.67 -0.50
CA ARG A 83 20.86 -2.38 -0.81
C ARG A 83 21.21 -1.09 -0.08
N VAL A 84 22.25 -1.14 0.73
CA VAL A 84 22.88 0.09 1.22
C VAL A 84 23.39 0.81 -0.04
N PRO A 85 23.03 2.08 -0.28
CA PRO A 85 23.53 2.80 -1.44
C PRO A 85 25.05 2.86 -1.32
N GLU A 86 25.77 2.19 -2.23
CA GLU A 86 27.19 2.44 -2.42
C GLU A 86 27.33 3.73 -3.23
N HIS A 87 27.08 4.87 -2.58
CA HIS A 87 27.39 6.17 -3.18
C HIS A 87 28.23 6.96 -2.17
N LYS A 88 29.51 7.15 -2.51
CA LYS A 88 30.51 7.87 -1.72
C LYS A 88 30.29 9.39 -1.72
N ASP A 89 29.39 9.86 -2.59
CA ASP A 89 29.12 11.27 -2.79
C ASP A 89 27.66 11.59 -2.44
N TYR A 90 27.43 11.96 -1.18
CA TYR A 90 26.41 12.91 -0.74
C TYR A 90 27.18 13.99 0.04
N PRO A 91 27.00 15.28 -0.27
CA PRO A 91 27.75 16.36 0.38
C PRO A 91 27.48 16.43 1.89
#